data_AF-A0AAF0DUH2-F1
#
_entry.id   AF-A0AAF0DUH2-F1
#
_cell.length_a   1.000
_cell.length_b   1.000
_cell.length_c   1.000
_cell.angle_alpha   90.00
_cell.angle_beta   90.00
_cell.angle_gamma   90.00
#
_symmetry.space_group_name_H-M   'P 1'
#
loop_
_entity.id
_entity.type
_entity.pdbx_description
1 polymer ?
#
loop_
_entity_poly.entity_id
_entity_poly.type
_entity_poly.pdbx_seq_one_letter_code
_entity_poly.pdbx_strand_id
1 'polypeptide(L)'
;MSTACLACALLDHSAVVAASSHASGRLPQNKQLVILEGSLAQSPACVVREMVRRNEARGEANLVVCLAHTPAELGASAQLNFARMPSLTLRELEYRLRERIQCTSGRVMLVLDALDALLDKTGCSVPEAHAMIARLTKALPNYSRLVVVSAVDASPAALAVVASLSSPLFWSGQEPEQRIHDGPWTHATIFARIHPVALIRHLYTTYGLTPPTSSASLRRAAYAEAGQTPPQVDEHKLDPRFWSVLHSVASRGPFGVDGAKGGWWNASRTAHLHDLDAIAAPHPPELSAEQILGLHNDTSELYTKGIGFLELHATMAQGKYAEELAACAHDPQPQGGARLRLLALDMGTSVPSETSQAAAADPHASLVQQLPFNLQETGEQRKRREQVALPYAYQLHGTQEIAPESAWRGSTGQSAIFFEPESEDDEDDDDPDDDLDV
;
A
#
# COMPACT_ATOMS: atom_id res chain seq x y z
N MET A 1 3.50 18.45 -12.75
CA MET A 1 2.01 18.43 -12.75
C MET A 1 1.58 17.77 -11.46
N SER A 2 0.70 18.40 -10.67
CA SER A 2 0.37 17.90 -9.33
C SER A 2 -0.68 16.80 -9.41
N THR A 3 -0.25 15.54 -9.32
CA THR A 3 -1.11 14.48 -8.80
C THR A 3 -1.74 14.93 -7.48
N ALA A 4 -3.01 14.63 -7.27
CA ALA A 4 -3.63 14.82 -5.97
C ALA A 4 -3.03 13.81 -4.98
N CYS A 5 -2.63 14.26 -3.78
CA CYS A 5 -2.21 13.36 -2.71
C CYS A 5 -3.43 12.55 -2.24
N LEU A 6 -3.35 11.22 -2.32
CA LEU A 6 -4.45 10.34 -1.93
C LEU A 6 -4.71 10.42 -0.42
N ALA A 7 -3.67 10.57 0.39
CA ALA A 7 -3.83 10.70 1.83
C ALA A 7 -4.58 11.99 2.22
N CYS A 8 -4.30 13.10 1.53
CA CYS A 8 -5.10 14.33 1.66
C CYS A 8 -6.51 14.14 1.13
N ALA A 9 -6.68 13.44 -0.01
CA ALA A 9 -8.01 13.12 -0.51
C ALA A 9 -8.82 12.36 0.53
N LEU A 10 -8.24 11.35 1.19
CA LEU A 10 -8.85 10.61 2.27
C LEU A 10 -9.17 11.53 3.47
N LEU A 11 -8.21 12.23 4.06
CA LEU A 11 -8.43 12.98 5.31
C LEU A 11 -9.27 14.25 5.11
N ASP A 12 -9.08 14.96 4.00
CA ASP A 12 -9.73 16.24 3.73
C ASP A 12 -11.04 16.10 2.97
N HIS A 13 -11.49 14.87 2.72
CA HIS A 13 -12.64 14.64 1.87
C HIS A 13 -12.44 15.42 0.56
N SER A 14 -11.27 15.35 -0.09
CA SER A 14 -11.05 16.11 -1.34
C SER A 14 -11.26 15.22 -2.57
N ALA A 15 -11.45 15.84 -3.73
CA ALA A 15 -11.65 15.09 -4.97
C ALA A 15 -10.38 14.32 -5.34
N VAL A 16 -10.53 13.06 -5.75
CA VAL A 16 -9.42 12.29 -6.32
C VAL A 16 -9.29 12.70 -7.79
N VAL A 17 -8.21 13.40 -8.14
CA VAL A 17 -7.95 13.88 -9.50
C VAL A 17 -6.75 13.12 -10.07
N ALA A 18 -6.95 12.47 -11.22
CA ALA A 18 -5.85 11.81 -11.92
C ALA A 18 -4.87 12.84 -12.52
N ALA A 19 -3.58 12.49 -12.53
CA ALA A 19 -2.48 13.32 -13.03
C ALA A 19 -2.71 13.94 -14.43
N SER A 20 -3.54 13.29 -15.26
CA SER A 20 -3.72 13.63 -16.68
C SER A 20 -4.91 14.53 -17.00
N SER A 21 -5.75 14.94 -16.02
CA SER A 21 -6.89 15.80 -16.36
C SER A 21 -6.49 17.27 -16.44
N HIS A 22 -6.28 17.78 -17.66
CA HIS A 22 -6.20 19.20 -18.00
C HIS A 22 -7.57 19.91 -17.88
N ALA A 23 -8.31 19.69 -16.79
CA ALA A 23 -9.59 20.35 -16.59
C ALA A 23 -9.37 21.70 -15.90
N SER A 24 -9.49 22.78 -16.66
CA SER A 24 -9.52 24.13 -16.14
C SER A 24 -10.65 24.31 -15.12
N GLY A 25 -10.28 24.53 -13.86
CA GLY A 25 -11.01 25.40 -12.93
C GLY A 25 -12.22 24.86 -12.17
N ARG A 26 -12.82 23.71 -12.49
CA ARG A 26 -13.97 23.17 -11.71
C ARG A 26 -13.91 21.65 -11.54
N LEU A 27 -13.99 21.20 -10.29
CA LEU A 27 -13.95 19.78 -9.94
C LEU A 27 -15.22 19.06 -10.43
N PRO A 28 -15.10 17.94 -11.17
CA PRO A 28 -16.24 17.15 -11.62
C PRO A 28 -17.08 16.65 -10.44
N GLN A 29 -18.39 16.49 -10.65
CA GLN A 29 -19.27 15.87 -9.66
C GLN A 29 -18.73 14.47 -9.35
N ASN A 30 -18.37 14.26 -8.09
CA ASN A 30 -17.71 13.06 -7.61
C ASN A 30 -18.43 12.58 -6.36
N LYS A 31 -18.78 11.31 -6.29
CA LYS A 31 -19.12 10.65 -5.03
C LYS A 31 -18.06 9.62 -4.76
N GLN A 32 -17.69 9.49 -3.50
CA GLN A 32 -16.61 8.61 -3.10
C GLN A 32 -17.14 7.51 -2.20
N LEU A 33 -16.72 6.28 -2.50
CA LEU A 33 -16.81 5.17 -1.57
C LEU A 33 -15.43 4.99 -0.96
N VAL A 34 -15.33 5.09 0.36
CA VAL A 34 -14.11 4.80 1.10
C VAL A 34 -14.32 3.49 1.83
N ILE A 35 -13.43 2.53 1.59
CA ILE A 35 -13.32 1.30 2.36
C ILE A 35 -12.10 1.47 3.25
N LEU A 36 -12.32 1.59 4.55
CA LEU A 36 -11.27 1.81 5.53
C LEU A 36 -11.08 0.55 6.36
N GLU A 37 -9.91 -0.07 6.22
CA GLU A 37 -9.56 -1.29 6.92
C GLU A 37 -8.54 -1.03 8.04
N GLY A 38 -8.73 -1.73 9.15
CA GLY A 38 -7.69 -1.90 10.16
C GLY A 38 -7.55 -3.36 10.57
N SER A 39 -6.74 -3.61 11.58
CA SER A 39 -6.53 -4.95 12.14
C SER A 39 -6.50 -4.88 13.66
N LEU A 40 -6.49 -6.03 14.32
CA LEU A 40 -6.20 -6.10 15.77
C LEU A 40 -4.91 -5.38 16.17
N ALA A 41 -3.92 -5.28 15.27
CA ALA A 41 -2.66 -4.60 15.53
C ALA A 41 -2.75 -3.08 15.39
N GLN A 42 -3.71 -2.55 14.63
CA GLN A 42 -3.88 -1.12 14.42
C GLN A 42 -5.33 -0.79 14.05
N SER A 43 -6.01 -0.07 14.95
CA SER A 43 -7.39 0.39 14.73
C SER A 43 -7.44 1.53 13.70
N PRO A 44 -8.47 1.57 12.83
CA PRO A 44 -8.71 2.68 11.91
C PRO A 44 -9.46 3.86 12.56
N ALA A 45 -9.86 3.74 13.84
CA ALA A 45 -10.69 4.74 14.52
C ALA A 45 -10.05 6.14 14.55
N CYS A 46 -8.72 6.23 14.71
CA CYS A 46 -7.97 7.49 14.63
C CYS A 46 -8.14 8.20 13.28
N VAL A 47 -8.13 7.46 12.18
CA VAL A 47 -8.30 7.99 10.83
C VAL A 47 -9.73 8.51 10.66
N VAL A 48 -10.74 7.74 11.11
CA VAL A 48 -12.14 8.17 11.10
C VAL A 48 -12.32 9.45 11.92
N ARG A 49 -11.76 9.50 13.12
CA ARG A 49 -11.81 10.66 14.01
C ARG A 49 -11.22 11.88 13.33
N GLU A 50 -10.06 11.75 12.69
CA GLU A 50 -9.44 12.87 11.96
C GLU A 50 -10.30 13.29 10.76
N MET A 51 -10.82 12.34 9.97
CA MET A 51 -11.72 12.64 8.84
C MET A 51 -12.93 13.45 9.30
N VAL A 52 -13.60 13.00 10.37
CA VAL A 52 -14.74 13.70 10.98
C VAL A 52 -14.32 15.10 11.42
N ARG A 53 -13.25 15.21 12.22
CA ARG A 53 -12.73 16.48 12.75
C ARG A 53 -12.42 17.49 11.64
N ARG A 54 -11.72 17.07 10.57
CA ARG A 54 -11.40 17.93 9.42
C ARG A 54 -12.66 18.35 8.66
N ASN A 55 -13.66 17.48 8.58
CA ASN A 55 -14.93 17.79 7.93
C ASN A 55 -15.76 18.80 8.73
N GLU A 56 -15.81 18.66 10.06
CA GLU A 56 -16.47 19.63 10.95
C GLU A 56 -15.78 20.98 10.91
N ALA A 57 -14.45 21.02 10.86
CA ALA A 57 -13.69 22.26 10.73
C ALA A 57 -14.01 23.03 9.43
N ARG A 58 -14.48 22.33 8.38
CA ARG A 58 -14.97 22.93 7.13
C ARG A 58 -16.45 23.32 7.17
N GLY A 59 -17.15 23.02 8.26
CA GLY A 59 -18.60 23.20 8.37
C GLY A 59 -19.41 22.23 7.51
N GLU A 60 -18.82 21.10 7.10
CA GLU A 60 -19.50 20.06 6.33
C GLU A 60 -20.26 19.09 7.26
N ALA A 61 -21.32 18.48 6.74
CA ALA A 61 -22.16 17.59 7.53
C ALA A 61 -21.54 16.19 7.67
N ASN A 62 -21.54 15.66 8.90
CA ASN A 62 -21.15 14.30 9.20
C ASN A 62 -22.36 13.50 9.69
N LEU A 63 -22.54 12.31 9.16
CA LEU A 63 -23.48 11.33 9.66
C LEU A 63 -22.69 10.09 10.07
N VAL A 64 -22.47 9.90 11.37
CA VAL A 64 -21.71 8.75 11.87
C VAL A 64 -22.68 7.74 12.49
N VAL A 65 -22.67 6.53 11.93
CA VAL A 65 -23.39 5.35 12.43
C VAL A 65 -22.43 4.59 13.32
N CYS A 66 -22.68 4.65 14.62
CA CYS A 66 -21.87 3.97 15.63
C CYS A 66 -22.48 2.60 15.95
N LEU A 67 -21.84 1.53 15.51
CA LEU A 67 -22.24 0.13 15.70
C LEU A 67 -21.28 -0.60 16.65
N ALA A 68 -19.98 -0.31 16.56
CA ALA A 68 -18.94 -0.90 17.41
C ALA A 68 -18.28 0.11 18.35
N HIS A 69 -18.10 1.35 17.90
CA HIS A 69 -17.42 2.38 18.68
C HIS A 69 -18.41 3.26 19.44
N THR A 70 -17.95 3.86 20.54
CA THR A 70 -18.71 4.93 21.15
C THR A 70 -18.54 6.21 20.34
N PRO A 71 -19.54 7.10 20.34
CA PRO A 71 -19.40 8.30 19.54
C PRO A 71 -18.33 9.29 20.04
N ALA A 72 -17.98 9.19 21.33
CA ALA A 72 -16.85 9.93 21.90
C ALA A 72 -15.51 9.46 21.34
N GLU A 73 -15.35 8.15 21.06
CA GLU A 73 -14.13 7.59 20.46
C GLU A 73 -13.91 8.11 19.02
N LEU A 74 -14.99 8.36 18.28
CA LEU A 74 -14.94 8.86 16.90
C LEU A 74 -14.96 10.40 16.82
N GLY A 75 -15.16 11.10 17.94
CA GLY A 75 -15.12 12.58 17.99
C GLY A 75 -16.19 13.28 17.16
N ALA A 76 -17.33 12.63 16.87
CA ALA A 76 -18.38 13.19 16.02
C ALA A 76 -19.33 14.10 16.81
N SER A 77 -19.79 15.20 16.22
CA SER A 77 -20.76 16.10 16.86
C SER A 77 -22.22 15.75 16.51
N ALA A 78 -22.47 15.23 15.31
CA ALA A 78 -23.79 14.79 14.82
C ALA A 78 -23.82 13.28 14.59
N GLN A 79 -24.74 12.57 15.25
CA GLN A 79 -24.64 11.12 15.39
C GLN A 79 -25.98 10.42 15.32
N LEU A 80 -25.95 9.19 14.79
CA LEU A 80 -27.00 8.22 15.01
C LEU A 80 -26.39 7.04 15.77
N ASN A 81 -26.58 7.05 17.10
CA ASN A 81 -26.07 5.99 17.95
C ASN A 81 -27.01 4.79 17.92
N PHE A 82 -26.64 3.80 17.11
CA PHE A 82 -27.40 2.56 16.95
C PHE A 82 -26.84 1.40 17.78
N ALA A 83 -25.63 1.55 18.34
CA ALA A 83 -25.00 0.53 19.18
C ALA A 83 -25.91 0.04 20.32
N ARG A 84 -26.76 0.93 20.85
CA ARG A 84 -27.69 0.66 21.96
C ARG A 84 -29.09 0.19 21.55
N MET A 85 -29.37 0.03 20.25
CA MET A 85 -30.70 -0.43 19.80
C MET A 85 -30.73 -1.96 19.71
N PRO A 86 -31.57 -2.66 20.51
CA PRO A 86 -31.59 -4.12 20.56
C PRO A 86 -32.25 -4.79 19.33
N SER A 87 -32.99 -4.04 18.50
CA SER A 87 -33.73 -4.58 17.35
C SER A 87 -33.58 -3.71 16.10
N LEU A 88 -32.34 -3.46 15.68
CA LEU A 88 -32.06 -2.69 14.46
C LEU A 88 -32.23 -3.60 13.23
N THR A 89 -33.22 -3.31 12.38
CA THR A 89 -33.30 -3.94 11.05
C THR A 89 -32.54 -3.10 10.02
N LEU A 90 -32.02 -3.76 8.98
CA LEU A 90 -31.31 -3.08 7.89
C LEU A 90 -32.20 -2.01 7.20
N ARG A 91 -33.50 -2.32 7.03
CA ARG A 91 -34.47 -1.42 6.41
C ARG A 91 -34.73 -0.16 7.25
N GLU A 92 -34.84 -0.32 8.57
CA GLU A 92 -35.03 0.81 9.49
C GLU A 92 -33.79 1.71 9.51
N LEU A 93 -32.59 1.11 9.52
CA LEU A 93 -31.34 1.86 9.41
C LEU A 93 -31.30 2.67 8.11
N GLU A 94 -31.57 2.01 6.96
CA GLU A 94 -31.58 2.67 5.66
C GLU A 94 -32.59 3.82 5.61
N TYR A 95 -33.81 3.61 6.11
CA TYR A 95 -34.85 4.64 6.13
C TYR A 95 -34.41 5.89 6.91
N ARG A 96 -33.91 5.71 8.13
CA ARG A 96 -33.43 6.84 8.97
C ARG A 96 -32.25 7.57 8.34
N LEU A 97 -31.32 6.83 7.75
CA LEU A 97 -30.18 7.44 7.06
C LEU A 97 -30.63 8.27 5.87
N ARG A 98 -31.55 7.75 5.05
CA ARG A 98 -32.08 8.48 3.90
C ARG A 98 -32.85 9.73 4.31
N GLU A 99 -33.65 9.66 5.36
CA GLU A 99 -34.34 10.83 5.92
C GLU A 99 -33.34 11.92 6.33
N ARG A 100 -32.29 11.54 7.06
CA ARG A 100 -31.24 12.49 7.48
C ARG A 100 -30.44 13.07 6.32
N ILE A 101 -30.11 12.26 5.32
CA ILE A 101 -29.44 12.72 4.10
C ILE A 101 -30.30 13.75 3.37
N GLN A 102 -31.61 13.51 3.24
CA GLN A 102 -32.55 14.42 2.57
C GLN A 102 -32.74 15.75 3.32
N CYS A 103 -32.67 15.74 4.65
CA CYS A 103 -32.74 16.95 5.46
C CYS A 103 -31.43 17.74 5.51
N THR A 104 -30.33 17.19 5.00
CA THR A 104 -29.01 17.84 5.07
C THR A 104 -28.76 18.66 3.82
N SER A 105 -28.50 19.96 4.00
CA SER A 105 -28.09 20.84 2.91
C SER A 105 -26.61 20.69 2.61
N GLY A 106 -26.27 20.46 1.34
CA GLY A 106 -24.88 20.45 0.87
C GLY A 106 -24.23 19.08 0.92
N ARG A 107 -22.93 19.05 1.19
CA ARG A 107 -22.10 17.86 1.12
C ARG A 107 -22.14 17.07 2.43
N VAL A 108 -22.18 15.74 2.32
CA VAL A 108 -22.30 14.83 3.46
C VAL A 108 -21.15 13.82 3.47
N MET A 109 -20.57 13.56 4.65
CA MET A 109 -19.77 12.37 4.92
C MET A 109 -20.58 11.41 5.78
N LEU A 110 -20.98 10.28 5.22
CA LEU A 110 -21.64 9.19 5.94
C LEU A 110 -20.61 8.15 6.33
N VAL A 111 -20.53 7.77 7.60
CA VAL A 111 -19.59 6.76 8.12
C VAL A 111 -20.38 5.60 8.73
N LEU A 112 -20.07 4.38 8.28
CA LEU A 112 -20.46 3.12 8.90
C LEU A 112 -19.21 2.56 9.61
N ASP A 113 -19.16 2.66 10.94
CA ASP A 113 -17.94 2.44 11.73
C ASP A 113 -17.51 0.97 11.89
N ALA A 114 -18.39 0.01 11.63
CA ALA A 114 -18.06 -1.41 11.68
C ALA A 114 -19.04 -2.24 10.85
N LEU A 115 -18.57 -2.75 9.71
CA LEU A 115 -19.37 -3.58 8.81
C LEU A 115 -19.77 -4.93 9.41
N ASP A 116 -18.86 -5.60 10.15
CA ASP A 116 -19.20 -6.83 10.85
C ASP A 116 -20.33 -6.64 11.86
N ALA A 117 -20.24 -5.58 12.67
CA ALA A 117 -21.28 -5.25 13.64
C ALA A 117 -22.63 -4.94 12.96
N LEU A 118 -22.62 -4.39 11.73
CA LEU A 118 -23.84 -4.20 10.95
C LEU A 118 -24.47 -5.55 10.58
N LEU A 119 -23.68 -6.46 10.03
CA LEU A 119 -24.15 -7.79 9.62
C LEU A 119 -24.66 -8.57 10.82
N ASP A 120 -23.90 -8.60 11.91
CA ASP A 120 -24.26 -9.31 13.14
C ASP A 120 -25.55 -8.77 13.78
N LYS A 121 -25.70 -7.45 13.88
CA LYS A 121 -26.88 -6.82 14.52
C LYS A 121 -28.13 -6.93 13.66
N THR A 122 -28.00 -6.88 12.34
CA THR A 122 -29.15 -6.88 11.44
C THR A 122 -29.51 -8.27 10.91
N GLY A 123 -28.59 -9.23 10.99
CA GLY A 123 -28.72 -10.58 10.42
C GLY A 123 -28.86 -10.58 8.90
N CYS A 124 -28.47 -9.51 8.21
CA CYS A 124 -28.66 -9.40 6.77
C CYS A 124 -27.62 -10.20 5.98
N SER A 125 -28.00 -10.57 4.77
CA SER A 125 -27.12 -11.24 3.82
C SER A 125 -26.16 -10.27 3.12
N VAL A 126 -25.05 -10.82 2.57
CA VAL A 126 -24.06 -10.06 1.78
C VAL A 126 -24.72 -9.24 0.65
N PRO A 127 -25.64 -9.78 -0.17
CA PRO A 127 -26.31 -9.00 -1.21
C PRO A 127 -27.19 -7.87 -0.68
N GLU A 128 -27.85 -8.07 0.47
CA GLU A 128 -28.69 -7.04 1.10
C GLU A 128 -27.85 -5.88 1.62
N ALA A 129 -26.73 -6.17 2.27
CA ALA A 129 -25.77 -5.16 2.73
C ALA A 129 -25.18 -4.36 1.55
N HIS A 130 -24.70 -5.05 0.51
CA HIS A 130 -24.22 -4.41 -0.73
C HIS A 130 -25.29 -3.50 -1.34
N ALA A 131 -26.53 -4.00 -1.48
CA ALA A 131 -27.61 -3.25 -2.08
C ALA A 131 -28.01 -2.01 -1.24
N MET A 132 -27.99 -2.12 0.10
CA MET A 132 -28.20 -0.97 0.98
C MET A 132 -27.10 0.08 0.78
N ILE A 133 -25.84 -0.33 0.80
CA ILE A 133 -24.68 0.57 0.62
C ILE A 133 -24.76 1.28 -0.73
N ALA A 134 -25.07 0.55 -1.82
CA ALA A 134 -25.28 1.14 -3.14
C ALA A 134 -26.42 2.16 -3.16
N ARG A 135 -27.56 1.86 -2.52
CA ARG A 135 -28.70 2.81 -2.42
C ARG A 135 -28.37 4.05 -1.60
N LEU A 136 -27.62 3.91 -0.51
CA LEU A 136 -27.16 5.04 0.31
C LEU A 136 -26.20 5.92 -0.48
N THR A 137 -25.21 5.34 -1.16
CA THR A 137 -24.29 6.08 -2.04
C THR A 137 -25.05 6.83 -3.14
N LYS A 138 -26.08 6.20 -3.72
CA LYS A 138 -26.95 6.86 -4.71
C LYS A 138 -27.73 8.04 -4.11
N ALA A 139 -28.23 7.90 -2.89
CA ALA A 139 -29.01 8.93 -2.19
C ALA A 139 -28.16 10.12 -1.72
N LEU A 140 -26.85 9.96 -1.56
CA LEU A 140 -25.97 11.05 -1.13
C LEU A 140 -25.96 12.22 -2.13
N PRO A 141 -25.83 13.49 -1.67
CA PRO A 141 -25.61 14.65 -2.53
C PRO A 141 -24.31 14.55 -3.32
N ASN A 142 -24.16 15.36 -4.36
CA ASN A 142 -22.90 15.47 -5.09
C ASN A 142 -21.74 15.89 -4.17
N TYR A 143 -20.53 15.46 -4.50
CA TYR A 143 -19.30 15.67 -3.70
C TYR A 143 -19.27 14.89 -2.38
N SER A 144 -20.34 14.20 -1.99
CA SER A 144 -20.41 13.44 -0.74
C SER A 144 -19.62 12.14 -0.77
N ARG A 145 -19.43 11.56 0.41
CA ARG A 145 -18.70 10.31 0.60
C ARG A 145 -19.42 9.38 1.56
N LEU A 146 -19.35 8.10 1.24
CA LEU A 146 -19.66 7.01 2.15
C LEU A 146 -18.37 6.34 2.59
N VAL A 147 -18.16 6.20 3.90
CA VAL A 147 -17.04 5.48 4.51
C VAL A 147 -17.58 4.22 5.14
N VAL A 148 -17.02 3.07 4.77
CA VAL A 148 -17.32 1.76 5.34
C VAL A 148 -16.06 1.27 6.02
N VAL A 149 -16.15 1.02 7.32
CA VAL A 149 -15.03 0.53 8.12
C VAL A 149 -15.16 -0.97 8.32
N SER A 150 -14.08 -1.71 8.09
CA SER A 150 -14.00 -3.16 8.27
C SER A 150 -12.69 -3.56 8.94
N ALA A 151 -12.65 -4.74 9.56
CA ALA A 151 -11.39 -5.36 9.94
C ALA A 151 -10.83 -6.21 8.78
N VAL A 152 -9.50 -6.35 8.69
CA VAL A 152 -8.86 -7.29 7.74
C VAL A 152 -9.14 -8.75 8.15
N ASP A 153 -9.28 -8.98 9.44
CA ASP A 153 -9.65 -10.25 10.08
C ASP A 153 -11.15 -10.33 10.40
N ALA A 154 -11.96 -9.60 9.63
CA ALA A 154 -13.41 -9.61 9.71
C ALA A 154 -14.03 -10.98 9.39
N SER A 155 -15.33 -11.11 9.67
CA SER A 155 -16.10 -12.28 9.29
C SER A 155 -16.06 -12.53 7.76
N PRO A 156 -16.17 -13.78 7.30
CA PRO A 156 -16.21 -14.08 5.86
C PRO A 156 -17.31 -13.33 5.11
N ALA A 157 -18.42 -13.04 5.78
CA ALA A 157 -19.52 -12.26 5.22
C ALA A 157 -19.14 -10.78 5.00
N ALA A 158 -18.49 -10.14 5.97
CA ALA A 158 -18.01 -8.77 5.82
C ALA A 158 -16.92 -8.65 4.75
N LEU A 159 -15.97 -9.60 4.70
CA LEU A 159 -14.97 -9.68 3.65
C LEU A 159 -15.60 -9.83 2.26
N ALA A 160 -16.65 -10.65 2.13
CA ALA A 160 -17.39 -10.78 0.87
C ALA A 160 -18.11 -9.48 0.47
N VAL A 161 -18.67 -8.73 1.43
CA VAL A 161 -19.22 -7.40 1.16
C VAL A 161 -18.12 -6.44 0.70
N VAL A 162 -16.98 -6.36 1.41
CA VAL A 162 -15.84 -5.51 1.01
C VAL A 162 -15.34 -5.83 -0.40
N ALA A 163 -15.22 -7.12 -0.74
CA ALA A 163 -14.84 -7.56 -2.08
C ALA A 163 -15.84 -7.10 -3.14
N SER A 164 -17.15 -7.21 -2.86
CA SER A 164 -18.19 -6.74 -3.77
C SER A 164 -18.18 -5.23 -3.97
N LEU A 165 -17.91 -4.46 -2.91
CA LEU A 165 -17.81 -2.99 -2.93
C LEU A 165 -16.56 -2.47 -3.65
N SER A 166 -15.49 -3.27 -3.63
CA SER A 166 -14.23 -2.96 -4.32
C SER A 166 -14.32 -3.21 -5.83
N SER A 167 -15.38 -3.87 -6.30
CA SER A 167 -15.59 -4.12 -7.72
C SER A 167 -15.78 -2.81 -8.50
N PRO A 168 -15.14 -2.65 -9.67
CA PRO A 168 -15.41 -1.52 -10.57
C PRO A 168 -16.89 -1.40 -10.96
N LEU A 169 -17.64 -2.51 -10.92
CA LEU A 169 -19.07 -2.56 -11.24
C LEU A 169 -19.95 -1.93 -10.17
N PHE A 170 -19.43 -1.62 -8.98
CA PHE A 170 -20.20 -0.94 -7.92
C PHE A 170 -20.83 0.37 -8.41
N TRP A 171 -20.13 1.09 -9.29
CA TRP A 171 -20.59 2.36 -9.84
C TRP A 171 -21.55 2.21 -11.04
N SER A 172 -21.82 0.98 -11.49
CA SER A 172 -22.74 0.74 -12.60
C SER A 172 -24.16 1.18 -12.22
N GLY A 173 -24.78 2.02 -13.06
CA GLY A 173 -26.13 2.54 -12.82
C GLY A 173 -26.23 3.64 -11.75
N GLN A 174 -25.11 4.15 -11.24
CA GLN A 174 -25.04 5.30 -10.31
C GLN A 174 -24.98 6.65 -11.04
N GLU A 175 -25.61 6.76 -12.22
CA GLU A 175 -25.67 8.03 -12.97
C GLU A 175 -26.37 9.11 -12.14
N PRO A 176 -25.79 10.30 -12.00
CA PRO A 176 -26.41 11.32 -11.15
C PRO A 176 -27.62 11.95 -11.83
N GLU A 177 -28.65 12.17 -11.02
CA GLU A 177 -30.00 12.53 -11.46
C GLU A 177 -30.07 13.92 -12.12
N GLN A 178 -29.08 14.78 -11.89
CA GLN A 178 -29.00 16.12 -12.47
C GLN A 178 -27.62 16.36 -13.08
N ARG A 179 -27.55 16.38 -14.41
CA ARG A 179 -26.39 16.90 -15.15
C ARG A 179 -26.36 18.41 -15.00
N ILE A 180 -25.75 18.89 -13.90
CA ILE A 180 -25.51 20.33 -13.74
C ILE A 180 -24.40 20.80 -14.70
N HIS A 181 -23.51 19.88 -15.13
CA HIS A 181 -22.37 20.17 -16.00
C HIS A 181 -22.13 19.04 -17.02
N ASP A 182 -21.65 19.41 -18.21
CA ASP A 182 -21.29 18.49 -19.32
C ASP A 182 -19.94 17.76 -19.12
N GLY A 183 -19.47 17.64 -17.87
CA GLY A 183 -18.20 16.99 -17.54
C GLY A 183 -18.35 15.49 -17.28
N PRO A 184 -17.32 14.67 -17.56
CA PRO A 184 -17.34 13.25 -17.24
C PRO A 184 -17.35 13.04 -15.72
N TRP A 185 -18.18 12.09 -15.27
CA TRP A 185 -18.26 11.67 -13.86
C TRP A 185 -16.95 11.05 -13.40
N THR A 186 -16.58 11.31 -12.15
CA THR A 186 -15.30 10.83 -11.57
C THR A 186 -15.51 10.16 -10.23
N HIS A 187 -16.59 9.37 -10.09
CA HIS A 187 -16.76 8.53 -8.90
C HIS A 187 -15.49 7.73 -8.64
N ALA A 188 -15.14 7.59 -7.36
CA ALA A 188 -13.92 6.91 -6.96
C ALA A 188 -14.20 6.01 -5.77
N THR A 189 -13.66 4.79 -5.85
CA THR A 189 -13.49 3.92 -4.68
C THR A 189 -12.09 4.14 -4.15
N ILE A 190 -11.97 4.56 -2.89
CA ILE A 190 -10.70 4.68 -2.17
C ILE A 190 -10.66 3.54 -1.17
N PHE A 191 -9.70 2.66 -1.33
CA PHE A 191 -9.35 1.67 -0.34
C PHE A 191 -8.21 2.22 0.51
N ALA A 192 -8.39 2.23 1.82
CA ALA A 192 -7.41 2.70 2.77
C ALA A 192 -7.23 1.64 3.85
N ARG A 193 -5.99 1.23 4.10
CA ARG A 193 -5.67 0.29 5.18
C ARG A 193 -4.61 0.91 6.08
N ILE A 194 -4.84 0.85 7.39
CA ILE A 194 -3.86 1.34 8.36
C ILE A 194 -2.98 0.21 8.88
N HIS A 195 -1.67 0.47 8.90
CA HIS A 195 -0.64 -0.47 9.32
C HIS A 195 0.21 0.08 10.45
N PRO A 196 0.61 -0.78 11.40
CA PRO A 196 1.63 -0.42 12.38
C PRO A 196 3.02 -0.44 11.74
N VAL A 197 3.96 0.34 12.31
CA VAL A 197 5.38 0.35 11.89
C VAL A 197 6.01 -1.05 11.87
N ALA A 198 5.57 -1.91 12.79
CA ALA A 198 6.06 -3.28 12.88
C ALA A 198 5.89 -4.10 11.60
N LEU A 199 4.79 -3.89 10.86
CA LEU A 199 4.58 -4.55 9.57
C LEU A 199 5.64 -4.10 8.55
N ILE A 200 5.91 -2.79 8.51
CA ILE A 200 6.92 -2.22 7.62
C ILE A 200 8.31 -2.75 7.93
N ARG A 201 8.66 -2.86 9.22
CA ARG A 201 9.92 -3.50 9.66
C ARG A 201 9.96 -4.98 9.27
N HIS A 202 8.86 -5.71 9.39
CA HIS A 202 8.79 -7.10 8.95
C HIS A 202 9.04 -7.25 7.45
N LEU A 203 8.43 -6.40 6.61
CA LEU A 203 8.68 -6.39 5.16
C LEU A 203 10.16 -6.20 4.84
N TYR A 204 10.81 -5.26 5.53
CA TYR A 204 12.22 -5.00 5.33
C TYR A 204 13.11 -6.15 5.82
N THR A 205 12.93 -6.60 7.07
CA THR A 205 13.78 -7.64 7.68
C THR A 205 13.63 -9.01 7.02
N THR A 206 12.43 -9.37 6.54
CA THR A 206 12.18 -10.68 5.94
C THR A 206 12.34 -10.70 4.43
N TYR A 207 11.99 -9.60 3.73
CA TYR A 207 11.99 -9.56 2.27
C TYR A 207 13.00 -8.58 1.66
N GLY A 208 13.70 -7.79 2.49
CA GLY A 208 14.60 -6.73 2.02
C GLY A 208 13.87 -5.56 1.35
N LEU A 209 12.55 -5.42 1.59
CA LEU A 209 11.72 -4.44 0.93
C LEU A 209 11.61 -3.17 1.76
N THR A 210 12.11 -2.06 1.22
CA THR A 210 11.94 -0.73 1.80
C THR A 210 10.62 -0.12 1.32
N PRO A 211 9.91 0.66 2.16
CA PRO A 211 8.84 1.53 1.71
C PRO A 211 9.22 2.39 0.50
N PRO A 212 8.24 2.78 -0.35
CA PRO A 212 8.46 3.83 -1.33
C PRO A 212 8.78 5.16 -0.66
N THR A 213 9.66 5.94 -1.28
CA THR A 213 9.79 7.37 -0.96
C THR A 213 8.48 8.08 -1.31
N SER A 214 8.06 9.05 -0.49
CA SER A 214 6.82 9.78 -0.74
C SER A 214 6.83 10.52 -2.07
N SER A 215 5.69 10.49 -2.75
CA SER A 215 5.45 11.28 -3.97
C SER A 215 5.64 12.78 -3.71
N ALA A 216 5.95 13.55 -4.76
CA ALA A 216 6.06 15.00 -4.65
C ALA A 216 4.75 15.68 -4.18
N SER A 217 3.59 15.06 -4.41
CA SER A 217 2.30 15.53 -3.89
C SER A 217 2.14 15.28 -2.39
N LEU A 218 2.48 14.08 -1.91
CA LEU A 218 2.42 13.75 -0.49
C LEU A 218 3.44 14.56 0.32
N ARG A 219 4.67 14.73 -0.18
CA ARG A 219 5.68 15.56 0.48
C ARG A 219 5.20 17.00 0.63
N ARG A 220 4.67 17.60 -0.45
CA ARG A 220 4.10 18.96 -0.38
C ARG A 220 2.98 19.07 0.66
N ALA A 221 2.11 18.07 0.74
CA ALA A 221 1.05 18.03 1.74
C ALA A 221 1.58 17.93 3.18
N ALA A 222 2.49 17.00 3.46
CA ALA A 222 3.06 16.81 4.80
C ALA A 222 3.79 18.07 5.30
N TYR A 223 4.58 18.70 4.42
CA TYR A 223 5.29 19.95 4.75
C TYR A 223 4.32 21.12 4.94
N ALA A 224 3.27 21.22 4.11
CA ALA A 224 2.23 22.24 4.28
C ALA A 224 1.48 22.09 5.62
N GLU A 225 1.14 20.87 6.04
CA GLU A 225 0.54 20.61 7.35
C GLU A 225 1.47 21.01 8.51
N ALA A 226 2.78 20.86 8.32
CA ALA A 226 3.79 21.29 9.28
C ALA A 226 4.13 22.81 9.22
N GLY A 227 3.52 23.56 8.30
CA GLY A 227 3.82 24.99 8.09
C GLY A 227 5.21 25.25 7.51
N GLN A 228 5.76 24.30 6.76
CA GLN A 228 7.13 24.33 6.22
C GLN A 228 7.13 24.22 4.69
N THR A 229 8.27 24.57 4.07
CA THR A 229 8.49 24.42 2.63
C THR A 229 9.17 23.09 2.32
N PRO A 230 8.66 22.30 1.36
CA PRO A 230 9.23 20.99 1.05
C PRO A 230 10.56 21.11 0.30
N PRO A 231 11.55 20.25 0.58
CA PRO A 231 12.76 20.15 -0.19
C PRO A 231 12.48 19.59 -1.60
N GLN A 232 13.31 19.98 -2.57
CA GLN A 232 13.39 19.28 -3.85
C GLN A 232 14.19 18.00 -3.66
N VAL A 233 13.57 16.86 -3.93
CA VAL A 233 14.22 15.55 -3.87
C VAL A 233 13.79 14.77 -5.10
N ASP A 234 14.74 14.04 -5.67
CA ASP A 234 14.50 13.16 -6.80
C ASP A 234 13.61 11.99 -6.39
N GLU A 235 12.70 11.58 -7.28
CA GLU A 235 11.85 10.43 -7.04
C GLU A 235 12.70 9.15 -7.10
N HIS A 236 12.71 8.39 -6.00
CA HIS A 236 13.37 7.09 -5.97
C HIS A 236 12.54 6.02 -6.68
N LYS A 237 13.24 5.12 -7.38
CA LYS A 237 12.61 3.97 -8.04
C LYS A 237 12.05 3.00 -7.00
N LEU A 238 10.74 2.78 -7.04
CA LEU A 238 10.04 1.80 -6.22
C LEU A 238 10.43 0.37 -6.61
N ASP A 239 10.67 -0.51 -5.62
CA ASP A 239 10.76 -1.95 -5.86
C ASP A 239 9.37 -2.46 -6.28
N PRO A 240 9.21 -3.03 -7.50
CA PRO A 240 7.91 -3.45 -8.02
C PRO A 240 7.24 -4.55 -7.18
N ARG A 241 8.00 -5.24 -6.32
CA ARG A 241 7.48 -6.29 -5.44
C ARG A 241 6.80 -5.73 -4.19
N PHE A 242 7.07 -4.48 -3.83
CA PHE A 242 6.66 -3.89 -2.55
C PHE A 242 5.16 -4.05 -2.31
N TRP A 243 4.32 -3.61 -3.25
CA TRP A 243 2.86 -3.65 -3.10
C TRP A 243 2.31 -5.07 -3.03
N SER A 244 2.77 -5.96 -3.91
CA SER A 244 2.34 -7.36 -3.93
C SER A 244 2.66 -8.07 -2.62
N VAL A 245 3.86 -7.85 -2.07
CA VAL A 245 4.27 -8.46 -0.80
C VAL A 245 3.55 -7.80 0.38
N LEU A 246 3.43 -6.46 0.42
CA LEU A 246 2.66 -5.75 1.45
C LEU A 246 1.23 -6.29 1.52
N HIS A 247 0.54 -6.39 0.38
CA HIS A 247 -0.83 -6.90 0.31
C HIS A 247 -0.94 -8.35 0.78
N SER A 248 -0.03 -9.23 0.35
CA SER A 248 -0.02 -10.64 0.75
C SER A 248 0.28 -10.84 2.23
N VAL A 249 1.16 -10.02 2.81
CA VAL A 249 1.52 -10.09 4.23
C VAL A 249 0.42 -9.47 5.09
N ALA A 250 -0.10 -8.31 4.71
CA ALA A 250 -1.17 -7.62 5.42
C ALA A 250 -2.45 -8.45 5.49
N SER A 251 -2.86 -9.08 4.38
CA SER A 251 -4.07 -9.91 4.32
C SER A 251 -4.05 -11.14 5.22
N ARG A 252 -2.87 -11.62 5.63
CA ARG A 252 -2.75 -12.72 6.62
C ARG A 252 -2.98 -12.26 8.06
N GLY A 253 -2.96 -10.94 8.30
CA GLY A 253 -3.07 -10.37 9.63
C GLY A 253 -1.83 -10.61 10.52
N PRO A 254 -1.78 -9.94 11.69
CA PRO A 254 -0.65 -10.02 12.61
C PRO A 254 -0.41 -11.43 13.14
N PHE A 255 -1.47 -12.17 13.47
CA PHE A 255 -1.39 -13.51 14.07
C PHE A 255 -1.43 -14.65 13.05
N GLY A 256 -1.73 -14.35 11.79
CA GLY A 256 -1.86 -15.35 10.73
C GLY A 256 -3.29 -15.88 10.63
N VAL A 257 -3.51 -16.77 9.67
CA VAL A 257 -4.80 -17.43 9.43
C VAL A 257 -4.71 -18.86 9.98
N ASP A 258 -5.61 -19.20 10.91
CA ASP A 258 -5.92 -20.56 11.38
C ASP A 258 -4.73 -21.50 11.66
N GLY A 259 -3.84 -21.10 12.58
CA GLY A 259 -2.98 -22.03 13.35
C GLY A 259 -1.83 -22.75 12.62
N ALA A 260 -1.75 -22.72 11.28
CA ALA A 260 -0.74 -23.47 10.52
C ALA A 260 0.50 -22.65 10.13
N LYS A 261 0.37 -21.33 9.98
CA LYS A 261 1.48 -20.41 9.68
C LYS A 261 1.32 -19.17 10.54
N GLY A 262 2.27 -18.93 11.45
CA GLY A 262 2.25 -17.70 12.26
C GLY A 262 2.22 -16.46 11.37
N GLY A 263 1.45 -15.45 11.77
CA GLY A 263 1.38 -14.18 11.06
C GLY A 263 2.69 -13.39 11.11
N TRP A 264 2.68 -12.22 10.49
CA TRP A 264 3.88 -11.38 10.37
C TRP A 264 4.42 -10.91 11.74
N TRP A 265 3.57 -10.91 12.78
CA TRP A 265 3.97 -10.57 14.14
C TRP A 265 4.95 -11.59 14.74
N ASN A 266 4.63 -12.88 14.62
CA ASN A 266 5.43 -13.95 15.23
C ASN A 266 6.82 -14.09 14.60
N ALA A 267 6.99 -13.65 13.36
CA ALA A 267 8.27 -13.63 12.68
C ALA A 267 9.20 -12.50 13.17
N SER A 268 8.63 -11.44 13.74
CA SER A 268 9.40 -10.28 14.22
C SER A 268 9.58 -10.36 15.75
N ARG A 269 10.64 -11.03 16.20
CA ARG A 269 10.96 -11.18 17.64
C ARG A 269 11.28 -9.87 18.37
N THR A 270 11.38 -8.76 17.64
CA THR A 270 11.75 -7.42 18.14
C THR A 270 10.73 -6.34 17.78
N ALA A 271 9.63 -6.69 17.09
CA ALA A 271 8.60 -5.70 16.82
C ALA A 271 7.83 -5.39 18.12
N HIS A 272 7.66 -4.10 18.42
CA HIS A 272 6.67 -3.62 19.38
C HIS A 272 5.42 -3.14 18.61
N LEU A 273 4.23 -3.49 19.12
CA LEU A 273 2.97 -3.01 18.57
C LEU A 273 2.88 -1.54 18.97
N HIS A 274 3.32 -0.67 18.07
CA HIS A 274 3.13 0.76 18.22
C HIS A 274 1.74 1.09 17.72
N ASP A 275 0.81 1.28 18.66
CA ASP A 275 -0.50 1.83 18.33
C ASP A 275 -0.34 3.33 18.06
N LEU A 276 -0.82 3.77 16.89
CA LEU A 276 -0.92 5.17 16.51
C LEU A 276 -1.69 6.02 17.55
N ASP A 277 -2.69 5.45 18.23
CA ASP A 277 -3.49 6.16 19.24
C ASP A 277 -2.79 6.24 20.62
N ALA A 278 -1.71 5.50 20.87
CA ALA A 278 -1.13 5.37 22.20
C ALA A 278 -0.26 6.56 22.65
N ILE A 279 0.42 7.26 21.74
CA ILE A 279 1.39 8.32 22.07
C ILE A 279 1.36 9.43 21.02
N ALA A 280 1.18 10.69 21.45
CA ALA A 280 1.50 11.85 20.62
C ALA A 280 3.01 12.12 20.73
N ALA A 281 3.78 11.76 19.70
CA ALA A 281 5.23 11.94 19.72
C ALA A 281 5.66 13.16 18.87
N PRO A 282 6.79 13.78 19.23
CA PRO A 282 7.35 14.89 18.44
C PRO A 282 7.93 14.32 17.15
N HIS A 283 7.30 14.63 16.01
CA HIS A 283 7.72 14.08 14.72
C HIS A 283 8.09 15.15 13.69
N PRO A 284 9.26 15.00 13.02
CA PRO A 284 9.62 15.81 11.87
C PRO A 284 8.60 15.62 10.73
N PRO A 285 8.46 16.58 9.78
CA PRO A 285 7.60 16.42 8.60
C PRO A 285 8.03 15.29 7.66
N GLU A 286 9.25 14.77 7.83
CA GLU A 286 9.83 13.73 7.00
C GLU A 286 10.51 12.67 7.88
N LEU A 287 10.27 11.40 7.58
CA LEU A 287 10.83 10.24 8.26
C LEU A 287 11.91 9.60 7.40
N SER A 288 13.10 9.41 7.97
CA SER A 288 14.19 8.72 7.29
C SER A 288 14.07 7.20 7.39
N ALA A 289 14.74 6.49 6.47
CA ALA A 289 14.88 5.04 6.53
C ALA A 289 15.42 4.55 7.89
N GLU A 290 16.39 5.23 8.48
CA GLU A 290 16.96 4.87 9.79
C GLU A 290 15.93 4.96 10.92
N GLN A 291 15.10 6.01 10.91
CA GLN A 291 14.06 6.21 11.92
C GLN A 291 13.02 5.10 11.86
N ILE A 292 12.62 4.67 10.66
CA ILE A 292 11.56 3.66 10.47
C ILE A 292 12.10 2.24 10.63
N LEU A 293 13.16 1.91 9.88
CA LEU A 293 13.65 0.54 9.72
C LEU A 293 14.59 0.13 10.86
N GLY A 294 15.22 1.10 11.54
CA GLY A 294 15.89 0.91 12.82
C GLY A 294 16.75 -0.34 12.90
N LEU A 295 17.79 -0.43 12.07
CA LEU A 295 18.61 -1.63 11.99
C LEU A 295 19.35 -1.93 13.31
N HIS A 296 19.85 -0.91 14.04
CA HIS A 296 20.88 -1.12 15.07
C HIS A 296 20.78 -0.28 16.37
N ASN A 297 19.70 0.47 16.66
CA ASN A 297 19.64 1.29 17.89
C ASN A 297 18.25 1.33 18.55
N ASP A 298 18.22 1.21 19.89
CA ASP A 298 17.05 1.42 20.76
C ASP A 298 16.37 2.80 20.54
N THR A 299 17.09 3.76 19.95
CA THR A 299 16.57 5.11 19.69
C THR A 299 15.55 5.17 18.55
N SER A 300 15.56 4.23 17.59
CA SER A 300 14.55 4.18 16.51
C SER A 300 13.15 3.92 17.07
N GLU A 301 13.04 3.14 18.15
CA GLU A 301 11.74 2.86 18.79
C GLU A 301 11.08 4.11 19.39
N LEU A 302 11.87 5.10 19.83
CA LEU A 302 11.34 6.35 20.33
C LEU A 302 10.69 7.18 19.22
N TYR A 303 11.25 7.15 18.01
CA TYR A 303 10.70 7.86 16.86
C TYR A 303 9.48 7.17 16.27
N THR A 304 9.38 5.84 16.36
CA THR A 304 8.28 5.08 15.74
C THR A 304 7.06 4.89 16.63
N LYS A 305 7.14 5.27 17.91
CA LYS A 305 5.99 5.31 18.80
C LYS A 305 4.97 6.33 18.29
N GLY A 306 3.72 5.93 18.15
CA GLY A 306 2.66 6.82 17.66
C GLY A 306 2.73 7.11 16.16
N ILE A 307 3.44 6.28 15.38
CA ILE A 307 3.45 6.34 13.92
C ILE A 307 2.65 5.18 13.33
N GLY A 308 1.81 5.48 12.35
CA GLY A 308 1.11 4.50 11.50
C GLY A 308 1.36 4.77 10.02
N PHE A 309 1.08 3.78 9.19
CA PHE A 309 1.18 3.87 7.73
C PHE A 309 -0.18 3.64 7.09
N LEU A 310 -0.57 4.52 6.18
CA LEU A 310 -1.77 4.41 5.36
C LEU A 310 -1.38 3.84 4.00
N GLU A 311 -1.77 2.59 3.76
CA GLU A 311 -1.82 1.98 2.42
C GLU A 311 -3.06 2.50 1.72
N LEU A 312 -2.90 3.19 0.59
CA LEU A 312 -3.99 3.84 -0.14
C LEU A 312 -4.01 3.38 -1.58
N HIS A 313 -5.19 2.97 -2.03
CA HIS A 313 -5.46 2.62 -3.42
C HIS A 313 -6.73 3.34 -3.86
N ALA A 314 -6.72 3.99 -5.01
CA ALA A 314 -7.89 4.67 -5.54
C ALA A 314 -8.19 4.19 -6.96
N THR A 315 -9.41 3.70 -7.17
CA THR A 315 -9.93 3.30 -8.48
C THR A 315 -11.04 4.26 -8.88
N MET A 316 -10.86 4.96 -9.98
CA MET A 316 -11.87 5.83 -10.57
C MET A 316 -12.81 5.01 -11.45
N ALA A 317 -14.05 5.45 -11.60
CA ALA A 317 -15.03 4.82 -12.51
C ALA A 317 -14.55 4.76 -13.97
N GLN A 318 -13.60 5.62 -14.35
CA GLN A 318 -12.96 5.62 -15.68
C GLN A 318 -11.84 4.57 -15.81
N GLY A 319 -11.62 3.72 -14.80
CA GLY A 319 -10.57 2.70 -14.78
C GLY A 319 -9.18 3.24 -14.38
N LYS A 320 -9.03 4.54 -14.13
CA LYS A 320 -7.77 5.11 -13.63
C LYS A 320 -7.51 4.63 -12.21
N TYR A 321 -6.26 4.25 -11.96
CA TYR A 321 -5.80 3.73 -10.68
C TYR A 321 -4.64 4.56 -10.15
N ALA A 322 -4.56 4.70 -8.82
CA ALA A 322 -3.46 5.33 -8.12
C ALA A 322 -3.20 4.61 -6.80
N GLU A 323 -1.95 4.57 -6.37
CA GLU A 323 -1.52 4.00 -5.10
C GLU A 323 -0.54 4.92 -4.39
N GLU A 324 -0.60 4.97 -3.06
CA GLU A 324 0.23 5.84 -2.23
C GLU A 324 0.42 5.19 -0.85
N LEU A 325 1.65 5.22 -0.33
CA LEU A 325 1.91 4.87 1.08
C LEU A 325 2.26 6.16 1.82
N ALA A 326 1.48 6.50 2.84
CA ALA A 326 1.71 7.69 3.65
C ALA A 326 1.96 7.32 5.10
N ALA A 327 3.00 7.89 5.71
CA ALA A 327 3.12 7.84 7.17
C ALA A 327 2.22 8.90 7.82
N CYS A 328 1.79 8.63 9.03
CA CYS A 328 0.99 9.55 9.82
C CYS A 328 1.30 9.41 11.30
N ALA A 329 1.11 10.50 12.04
CA ALA A 329 1.30 10.55 13.47
C ALA A 329 0.44 11.63 14.12
N HIS A 330 0.25 11.54 15.43
CA HIS A 330 -0.51 12.52 16.19
C HIS A 330 0.33 13.74 16.57
N ASP A 331 -0.10 14.93 16.17
CA ASP A 331 0.45 16.22 16.59
C ASP A 331 -0.25 16.69 17.87
N PRO A 332 0.48 16.88 19.00
CA PRO A 332 -0.09 17.40 20.23
C PRO A 332 -0.44 18.88 20.07
N GLN A 333 -1.72 19.19 19.82
CA GLN A 333 -2.20 20.56 19.77
C GLN A 333 -2.51 21.09 21.18
N PRO A 334 -2.09 22.32 21.53
CA PRO A 334 -2.23 22.86 22.88
C PRO A 334 -3.68 23.10 23.34
N GLN A 335 -4.68 23.13 22.44
CA GLN A 335 -6.07 23.48 22.80
C GLN A 335 -7.17 22.66 22.09
N GLY A 336 -6.84 21.60 21.33
CA GLY A 336 -7.79 20.96 20.39
C GLY A 336 -7.77 19.44 20.29
N GLY A 337 -7.09 18.75 21.22
CA GLY A 337 -6.84 17.31 21.11
C GLY A 337 -5.77 16.99 20.06
N ALA A 338 -5.23 15.77 20.09
CA ALA A 338 -4.18 15.39 19.15
C ALA A 338 -4.74 15.26 17.72
N ARG A 339 -4.10 15.91 16.74
CA ARG A 339 -4.49 15.88 15.33
C ARG A 339 -3.68 14.84 14.58
N LEU A 340 -4.30 14.02 13.75
CA LEU A 340 -3.53 13.15 12.85
C LEU A 340 -2.98 13.97 11.67
N ARG A 341 -1.65 13.99 11.55
CA ARG A 341 -0.92 14.67 10.47
C ARG A 341 -0.20 13.68 9.57
N LEU A 342 0.01 14.09 8.32
CA LEU A 342 0.79 13.33 7.35
C LEU A 342 2.29 13.57 7.54
N LEU A 343 3.08 12.53 7.33
CA LEU A 343 4.55 12.55 7.33
C LEU A 343 5.04 12.04 5.98
N ALA A 344 6.03 12.71 5.41
CA ALA A 344 6.73 12.24 4.22
C ALA A 344 7.72 11.12 4.58
N LEU A 345 7.97 10.22 3.64
CA LEU A 345 8.95 9.16 3.72
C LEU A 345 10.15 9.52 2.84
N ASP A 346 11.33 9.57 3.43
CA ASP A 346 12.60 9.63 2.73
C ASP A 346 13.33 8.28 2.87
N MET A 347 13.21 7.49 1.81
CA MET A 347 13.82 6.16 1.73
C MET A 347 15.05 6.19 0.81
N GLY A 348 15.53 7.39 0.49
CA GLY A 348 16.78 7.58 -0.23
C GLY A 348 17.96 7.07 0.58
N THR A 349 18.92 6.44 -0.10
CA THR A 349 20.21 6.12 0.50
C THR A 349 21.00 7.42 0.61
N SER A 350 21.03 8.03 1.78
CA SER A 350 22.11 8.97 2.11
C SER A 350 23.40 8.16 2.27
N VAL A 351 24.04 7.77 1.18
CA VAL A 351 25.46 7.43 1.25
C VAL A 351 26.14 8.75 1.59
N PRO A 352 26.80 8.90 2.75
CA PRO A 352 27.59 10.09 3.03
C PRO A 352 28.61 10.20 1.90
N SER A 353 28.50 11.27 1.12
CA SER A 353 29.45 11.60 0.06
C SER A 353 30.76 12.04 0.70
N GLU A 354 31.53 11.09 1.20
CA GLU A 354 32.94 11.31 1.52
C GLU A 354 33.75 11.17 0.22
N THR A 355 34.28 12.32 -0.22
CA THR A 355 35.37 12.48 -1.19
C THR A 355 35.12 12.01 -2.63
N SER A 356 34.41 12.86 -3.40
CA SER A 356 34.61 12.91 -4.85
C SER A 356 35.97 13.53 -5.19
N GLN A 357 37.02 12.72 -5.19
CA GLN A 357 38.29 13.02 -5.87
C GLN A 357 39.06 11.72 -6.20
N ALA A 358 38.68 11.06 -7.30
CA ALA A 358 39.55 10.22 -8.17
C ALA A 358 38.65 9.67 -9.30
N ALA A 359 38.66 10.30 -10.47
CA ALA A 359 39.40 9.84 -11.65
C ALA A 359 38.77 8.61 -12.35
N ALA A 360 38.29 8.87 -13.56
CA ALA A 360 37.80 7.95 -14.59
C ALA A 360 38.19 6.46 -14.41
N ALA A 361 37.21 5.61 -14.19
CA ALA A 361 37.33 4.17 -14.42
C ALA A 361 35.96 3.57 -14.78
N ASP A 362 36.01 2.60 -15.68
CA ASP A 362 34.93 1.84 -16.33
C ASP A 362 33.59 1.73 -15.57
N PRO A 363 32.43 1.96 -16.22
CA PRO A 363 31.10 1.78 -15.61
C PRO A 363 30.86 0.35 -15.07
N HIS A 364 31.61 -0.64 -15.56
CA HIS A 364 31.54 -2.02 -15.07
C HIS A 364 32.23 -2.21 -13.70
N ALA A 365 33.25 -1.39 -13.38
CA ALA A 365 33.92 -1.43 -12.08
C ALA A 365 33.04 -0.88 -10.95
N SER A 366 32.21 0.12 -11.27
CA SER A 366 31.26 0.72 -10.33
C SER A 366 30.12 -0.24 -9.94
N LEU A 367 29.69 -1.13 -10.85
CA LEU A 367 28.69 -2.17 -10.55
C LEU A 367 29.25 -3.27 -9.64
N VAL A 368 30.54 -3.62 -9.81
CA VAL A 368 31.19 -4.68 -9.02
C VAL A 368 31.50 -4.21 -7.59
N GLN A 369 31.74 -2.91 -7.38
CA GLN A 369 31.98 -2.32 -6.07
C GLN A 369 30.70 -2.09 -5.24
N GLN A 370 29.52 -2.14 -5.85
CA GLN A 370 28.22 -1.99 -5.18
C GLN A 370 27.69 -3.29 -4.56
N LEU A 371 28.44 -4.38 -4.65
CA LEU A 371 28.04 -5.68 -4.10
C LEU A 371 28.60 -5.85 -2.67
N PRO A 372 27.82 -6.39 -1.72
CA PRO A 372 28.20 -6.51 -0.31
C PRO A 372 29.27 -7.58 -0.04
N PHE A 373 29.75 -8.27 -1.09
CA PHE A 373 30.84 -9.22 -1.03
C PHE A 373 31.79 -8.99 -2.20
N ASN A 374 33.08 -9.13 -1.95
CA ASN A 374 34.11 -8.80 -2.92
C ASN A 374 34.16 -9.88 -4.02
N LEU A 375 33.74 -9.51 -5.23
CA LEU A 375 33.83 -10.38 -6.41
C LEU A 375 35.24 -10.43 -7.04
N GLN A 376 36.17 -9.61 -6.55
CA GLN A 376 37.54 -9.62 -7.03
C GLN A 376 38.39 -10.57 -6.20
N GLU A 377 39.02 -11.54 -6.87
CA GLU A 377 40.01 -12.39 -6.22
C GLU A 377 41.22 -11.56 -5.79
N THR A 378 41.63 -11.73 -4.53
CA THR A 378 42.91 -11.20 -4.05
C THR A 378 44.07 -11.93 -4.74
N GLY A 379 45.24 -11.28 -4.82
CA GLY A 379 46.43 -11.87 -5.45
C GLY A 379 46.85 -13.22 -4.84
N GLU A 380 46.58 -13.44 -3.55
CA GLU A 380 46.80 -14.73 -2.90
C GLU A 380 45.78 -15.80 -3.30
N GLN A 381 44.50 -15.42 -3.46
CA GLN A 381 43.44 -16.34 -3.91
C GLN A 381 43.68 -16.79 -5.35
N ARG A 382 44.10 -15.87 -6.23
CA ARG A 382 44.48 -16.22 -7.61
C ARG A 382 45.63 -17.22 -7.66
N LYS A 383 46.70 -16.98 -6.87
CA LYS A 383 47.84 -17.92 -6.77
C LYS A 383 47.43 -19.29 -6.23
N ARG A 384 46.50 -19.35 -5.27
CA ARG A 384 45.98 -20.62 -4.77
C ARG A 384 45.16 -21.35 -5.82
N ARG A 385 44.28 -20.67 -6.55
CA ARG A 385 43.48 -21.26 -7.63
C ARG A 385 44.35 -21.86 -8.74
N GLU A 386 45.43 -21.18 -9.10
CA GLU A 386 46.42 -21.66 -10.08
C GLU A 386 47.19 -22.91 -9.62
N GLN A 387 47.26 -23.17 -8.31
CA GLN A 387 47.90 -24.36 -7.72
C GLN A 387 46.94 -25.52 -7.47
N VAL A 388 45.62 -25.32 -7.65
CA VAL A 388 44.64 -26.40 -7.52
C VAL A 388 44.68 -27.23 -8.80
N ALA A 389 45.18 -28.47 -8.70
CA ALA A 389 45.15 -29.41 -9.80
C ALA A 389 43.70 -29.73 -10.21
N LEU A 390 43.37 -29.48 -11.48
CA LEU A 390 42.04 -29.73 -12.01
C LEU A 390 41.84 -31.23 -12.29
N PRO A 391 40.72 -31.85 -11.85
CA PRO A 391 40.50 -33.30 -11.93
C PRO A 391 40.57 -33.91 -13.34
N TYR A 392 40.34 -33.10 -14.39
CA TYR A 392 40.22 -33.58 -15.78
C TYR A 392 41.44 -33.26 -16.67
N ALA A 393 42.47 -32.59 -16.14
CA ALA A 393 43.69 -32.31 -16.91
C ALA A 393 44.59 -33.56 -17.10
N TYR A 394 44.27 -34.67 -16.45
CA TYR A 394 45.08 -35.90 -16.46
C TYR A 394 44.94 -36.76 -17.73
N GLN A 395 44.01 -36.46 -18.64
CA GLN A 395 43.81 -37.28 -19.84
C GLN A 395 44.61 -36.82 -21.07
N LEU A 396 45.34 -35.70 -21.02
CA LEU A 396 46.14 -35.23 -22.16
C LEU A 396 47.54 -35.86 -22.26
N HIS A 397 47.98 -36.63 -21.27
CA HIS A 397 49.33 -37.24 -21.27
C HIS A 397 49.36 -38.77 -21.46
N GLY A 398 48.22 -39.40 -21.74
CA GLY A 398 48.17 -40.81 -22.12
C GLY A 398 47.25 -41.00 -23.31
N THR A 399 47.68 -41.79 -24.29
CA THR A 399 46.92 -42.21 -25.48
C THR A 399 46.77 -41.15 -26.59
N GLN A 400 47.85 -41.01 -27.38
CA GLN A 400 47.70 -40.94 -28.83
C GLN A 400 46.89 -42.17 -29.27
N GLU A 401 45.70 -41.99 -29.84
CA GLU A 401 45.16 -42.75 -30.98
C GLU A 401 43.67 -42.43 -31.25
N ILE A 402 43.44 -41.86 -32.44
CA ILE A 402 42.28 -42.07 -33.34
C ILE A 402 40.88 -41.63 -32.86
N ALA A 403 40.41 -40.45 -33.32
CA ALA A 403 38.98 -40.13 -33.53
C ALA A 403 38.81 -38.92 -34.49
N PRO A 404 37.72 -38.84 -35.30
CA PRO A 404 37.64 -38.02 -36.51
C PRO A 404 37.37 -36.53 -36.27
N GLU A 405 37.78 -35.70 -37.24
CA GLU A 405 37.81 -34.22 -37.22
C GLU A 405 36.43 -33.51 -37.14
N SER A 406 35.30 -34.22 -37.00
CA SER A 406 33.95 -33.64 -37.09
C SER A 406 33.31 -33.21 -35.77
N ALA A 407 33.96 -33.42 -34.61
CA ALA A 407 33.42 -33.04 -33.29
C ALA A 407 34.01 -31.73 -32.71
N TRP A 408 34.58 -30.87 -33.55
CA TRP A 408 35.26 -29.65 -33.10
C TRP A 408 34.33 -28.43 -33.14
N ARG A 409 33.68 -28.10 -32.03
CA ARG A 409 33.12 -26.75 -31.80
C ARG A 409 33.67 -26.15 -30.51
N GLY A 410 34.37 -25.02 -30.65
CA GLY A 410 34.73 -24.11 -29.55
C GLY A 410 36.14 -24.33 -29.00
N SER A 411 37.03 -23.38 -29.26
CA SER A 411 38.32 -23.29 -28.56
C SER A 411 38.23 -22.21 -27.49
N THR A 412 38.34 -22.59 -26.22
CA THR A 412 38.55 -21.67 -25.10
C THR A 412 39.86 -22.04 -24.40
N GLY A 413 40.98 -21.55 -24.91
CA GLY A 413 42.31 -21.94 -24.41
C GLY A 413 42.64 -23.42 -24.64
N GLN A 414 43.74 -23.91 -24.04
CA GLN A 414 44.35 -25.22 -24.32
C GLN A 414 43.53 -26.48 -23.93
N SER A 415 42.22 -26.37 -23.72
CA SER A 415 41.35 -27.51 -23.42
C SER A 415 40.29 -27.68 -24.51
N ALA A 416 40.26 -28.86 -25.12
CA ALA A 416 39.16 -29.29 -25.99
C ALA A 416 38.12 -30.03 -25.13
N ILE A 417 36.84 -29.66 -25.29
CA ILE A 417 35.71 -30.31 -24.61
C ILE A 417 35.17 -31.36 -25.57
N PHE A 418 35.16 -32.63 -25.13
CA PHE A 418 34.57 -33.73 -25.90
C PHE A 418 33.09 -33.86 -25.55
N PHE A 419 32.22 -33.71 -26.54
CA PHE A 419 30.80 -34.05 -26.45
C PHE A 419 30.59 -35.39 -27.15
N GLU A 420 30.01 -36.36 -26.45
CA GLU A 420 29.45 -37.58 -27.04
C GLU A 420 27.96 -37.31 -27.31
N PRO A 421 27.51 -37.32 -28.58
CA PRO A 421 26.09 -37.20 -28.90
C PRO A 421 25.35 -38.43 -28.37
N GLU A 422 24.34 -38.23 -27.53
CA GLU A 422 23.44 -39.31 -27.13
C GLU A 422 22.58 -39.70 -28.34
N SER A 423 22.59 -40.98 -28.71
CA SER A 423 21.86 -41.51 -29.87
C SER A 423 20.33 -41.57 -29.69
N GLU A 424 19.80 -40.94 -28.63
CA GLU A 424 18.38 -40.89 -28.29
C GLU A 424 17.80 -39.47 -28.43
N ASP A 425 18.62 -38.49 -28.81
CA ASP A 425 18.21 -37.11 -29.11
C ASP A 425 17.95 -37.00 -30.62
N ASP A 426 16.96 -37.76 -31.10
CA ASP A 426 16.41 -37.55 -32.44
C ASP A 426 15.67 -36.20 -32.41
N GLU A 427 16.16 -35.22 -33.17
CA GLU A 427 15.46 -33.96 -33.38
C GLU A 427 14.05 -34.26 -33.92
N ASP A 428 13.00 -33.95 -33.14
CA ASP A 428 11.62 -34.05 -33.61
C ASP A 428 11.44 -33.08 -34.79
N ASP A 429 11.40 -33.63 -36.02
CA ASP A 429 11.20 -32.91 -37.29
C ASP A 429 9.75 -32.38 -37.47
N ASP A 430 8.88 -32.54 -36.47
CA ASP A 430 7.51 -32.02 -36.49
C ASP A 430 7.52 -30.51 -36.20
N ASP A 431 7.71 -29.71 -37.27
CA ASP A 431 7.60 -28.25 -37.22
C ASP A 431 6.15 -27.88 -36.79
N PRO A 432 5.96 -27.24 -35.62
CA PRO A 432 4.63 -26.95 -35.06
C PRO A 432 3.84 -25.88 -35.86
N ASP A 433 4.41 -25.43 -36.97
CA ASP A 433 3.87 -24.39 -37.85
C ASP A 433 3.04 -24.98 -39.01
N ASP A 434 3.11 -26.29 -39.27
CA ASP A 434 2.41 -26.97 -40.39
C ASP A 434 0.90 -27.22 -40.16
N ASP A 435 0.40 -26.97 -38.94
CA ASP A 435 -1.02 -27.15 -38.56
C ASP A 435 -1.86 -25.85 -38.65
N LEU A 436 -1.27 -24.73 -39.07
CA LEU A 436 -1.88 -23.39 -38.98
C LEU A 436 -2.57 -22.87 -40.25
N ASP A 437 -3.22 -23.75 -41.02
CA ASP A 437 -4.16 -23.37 -42.08
C ASP A 437 -5.62 -23.74 -41.72
N VAL A 438 -6.28 -22.94 -40.86
CA VAL A 438 -7.75 -22.93 -40.68
C VAL A 438 -8.31 -21.50 -40.51
#